data_AF-A0A3A9E5C9-F1
#
_entry.id   AF-A0A3A9E5C9-F1
#
_cell.length_a   1.000
_cell.length_b   1.000
_cell.length_c   1.000
_cell.angle_alpha   90.00
_cell.angle_beta   90.00
_cell.angle_gamma   90.00
#
_symmetry.space_group_name_H-M   'P 1'
#
loop_
_entity.id
_entity.type
_entity.pdbx_description
1 polymer ?
#
loop_
_entity_poly.entity_id
_entity_poly.type
_entity_poly.pdbx_seq_one_letter_code
_entity_poly.pdbx_strand_id
1 'polypeptide(L)'
;MEELKERRKKWECLFLECIKDGKIDVEAFLELLEEKEREEIYGFTWPGKKKAYLLSKEPQKSCLVPVKEESREWEKTKNVFIEGENLEALKILQENYCKKIGMIYIDPPYNTNRDFVYQDSYAEKERNRMG
;
A
#
# COMPACT_ATOMS: atom_id res chain seq x y z
N MET A 1 -28.84 26.11 -15.33
CA MET A 1 -28.59 25.54 -13.98
C MET A 1 -29.80 24.79 -13.43
N GLU A 2 -31.01 25.33 -13.55
CA GLU A 2 -32.24 24.67 -13.06
C GLU A 2 -32.56 23.36 -13.81
N GLU A 3 -32.43 23.36 -15.14
CA GLU A 3 -32.66 22.17 -15.98
C GLU A 3 -31.71 21.00 -15.66
N LEU A 4 -30.46 21.29 -15.28
CA LEU A 4 -29.49 20.25 -14.87
C LEU A 4 -29.85 19.65 -13.51
N LYS A 5 -30.41 20.44 -12.59
CA LYS A 5 -30.91 19.93 -11.31
C LYS A 5 -32.12 19.03 -11.50
N GLU A 6 -33.03 19.41 -12.38
CA GLU A 6 -34.23 18.62 -12.67
C GLU A 6 -33.89 17.32 -13.39
N ARG A 7 -32.97 17.36 -14.36
CA ARG A 7 -32.42 16.16 -15.00
C ARG A 7 -31.71 15.26 -14.01
N ARG A 8 -30.91 15.81 -13.09
CA ARG A 8 -30.28 15.05 -12.02
C ARG A 8 -31.32 14.37 -11.13
N LYS A 9 -32.32 15.12 -10.65
CA LYS A 9 -33.38 14.59 -9.79
C LYS A 9 -34.17 13.47 -10.47
N LYS A 10 -34.45 13.63 -11.77
CA LYS A 10 -35.08 12.57 -12.58
C LYS A 10 -34.19 11.33 -12.68
N TRP A 11 -32.89 11.51 -12.86
CA TRP A 11 -31.91 10.43 -12.88
C TRP A 11 -31.84 9.70 -11.54
N GLU A 12 -31.85 10.46 -10.43
CA GLU A 12 -31.83 9.91 -9.08
C GLU A 12 -33.08 9.07 -8.79
N CYS A 13 -34.24 9.45 -9.33
CA CYS A 13 -35.46 8.64 -9.23
C CYS A 13 -35.41 7.37 -10.12
N LEU A 14 -34.76 7.43 -11.28
CA LEU A 14 -34.72 6.31 -12.23
C LEU A 14 -33.70 5.23 -11.85
N PHE A 15 -32.63 5.62 -11.15
CA PHE A 15 -31.47 4.77 -10.85
C PHE A 15 -31.13 4.80 -9.36
N LEU A 16 -32.13 4.63 -8.50
CA LEU A 16 -31.98 4.61 -7.04
C LEU A 16 -30.92 3.61 -6.57
N GLU A 17 -30.85 2.44 -7.22
CA GLU A 17 -29.89 1.37 -6.91
C GLU A 17 -28.44 1.75 -7.26
N CYS A 18 -28.24 2.72 -8.14
CA CYS A 18 -26.93 3.20 -8.57
C CYS A 18 -26.45 4.41 -7.76
N ILE A 19 -27.10 4.74 -6.64
CA ILE A 19 -26.74 5.87 -5.78
C ILE A 19 -26.34 5.36 -4.40
N LYS A 20 -25.08 5.61 -4.01
CA LYS A 20 -24.55 5.35 -2.67
C LYS A 20 -23.98 6.65 -2.09
N ASP A 21 -24.41 6.99 -0.86
CA ASP A 21 -24.01 8.20 -0.14
C ASP A 21 -24.16 9.51 -0.95
N GLY A 22 -25.23 9.62 -1.74
CA GLY A 22 -25.51 10.80 -2.56
C GLY A 22 -24.55 10.98 -3.76
N LYS A 23 -23.77 9.95 -4.08
CA LYS A 23 -22.91 9.89 -5.27
C LYS A 23 -23.36 8.76 -6.18
N ILE A 24 -23.12 8.94 -7.47
CA ILE A 24 -23.37 7.88 -8.46
C ILE A 24 -22.30 6.81 -8.27
N ASP A 25 -22.76 5.61 -7.95
CA ASP A 25 -21.97 4.39 -8.04
C ASP A 25 -21.95 3.97 -9.52
N VAL A 26 -20.89 4.40 -10.21
CA VAL A 26 -20.67 4.13 -11.64
C VAL A 26 -20.65 2.62 -11.90
N GLU A 27 -20.26 1.84 -10.90
CA GLU A 27 -20.09 0.41 -11.01
C GLU A 27 -21.46 -0.31 -10.98
N ALA A 28 -22.34 0.08 -10.06
CA ALA A 28 -23.74 -0.35 -10.03
C ALA A 28 -24.53 0.10 -11.27
N PHE A 29 -24.19 1.27 -11.84
CA PHE A 29 -24.81 1.75 -13.07
C PHE A 29 -24.42 0.91 -14.29
N LEU A 30 -23.15 0.53 -14.39
CA LEU A 30 -22.67 -0.36 -15.46
C LEU A 30 -23.28 -1.76 -15.35
N GLU A 31 -23.45 -2.28 -14.13
CA GLU A 31 -24.15 -3.55 -13.87
C GLU A 31 -25.60 -3.53 -14.40
N LEU A 32 -26.34 -2.46 -14.11
CA LEU A 32 -27.71 -2.29 -14.58
C LEU A 32 -27.80 -2.21 -16.12
N LEU A 33 -26.83 -1.57 -16.76
CA LEU A 33 -26.81 -1.41 -18.22
C LEU A 33 -26.39 -2.67 -18.98
N GLU A 34 -25.52 -3.51 -18.40
CA GLU A 34 -24.97 -4.67 -19.10
C GLU A 34 -25.79 -5.97 -18.91
N GLU A 35 -26.85 -5.99 -18.08
CA GLU A 35 -27.65 -7.19 -17.76
C GLU A 35 -26.78 -8.43 -17.42
N LYS A 36 -25.57 -8.22 -16.89
CA LYS A 36 -24.64 -9.29 -16.55
C LYS A 36 -24.65 -9.52 -15.06
N GLU A 37 -25.04 -10.72 -14.65
CA GLU A 37 -24.69 -11.23 -13.33
C GLU A 37 -23.16 -11.20 -13.20
N ARG A 38 -22.64 -10.45 -12.21
CA ARG A 38 -21.22 -10.51 -11.89
C ARG A 38 -20.91 -11.91 -11.39
N GLU A 39 -19.89 -12.54 -11.98
CA GLU A 39 -19.19 -13.59 -11.25
C GLU A 39 -18.71 -12.96 -9.92
N GLU A 40 -19.13 -13.55 -8.80
CA GLU A 40 -18.70 -13.07 -7.48
C GLU A 40 -17.19 -13.27 -7.34
N ILE A 41 -16.42 -12.22 -7.64
CA ILE A 41 -14.98 -12.22 -7.42
C ILE A 41 -14.75 -12.03 -5.93
N TYR A 42 -14.57 -13.14 -5.21
CA TYR A 42 -14.24 -13.10 -3.79
C TYR A 42 -12.85 -12.45 -3.61
N GLY A 43 -12.85 -11.23 -3.09
CA GLY A 43 -11.63 -10.43 -2.92
C GLY A 43 -11.56 -9.80 -1.53
N PHE A 44 -10.44 -9.99 -0.84
CA PHE A 44 -10.18 -9.31 0.42
C PHE A 44 -9.85 -7.83 0.15
N THR A 45 -10.68 -6.90 0.62
CA THR A 45 -10.48 -5.45 0.47
C THR A 45 -10.43 -4.76 1.83
N TRP A 46 -9.62 -3.71 1.93
CA TRP A 46 -9.48 -2.90 3.14
C TRP A 46 -9.08 -1.46 2.79
N PRO A 47 -9.41 -0.47 3.63
CA PRO A 47 -8.95 0.91 3.45
C PRO A 47 -7.43 0.98 3.30
N GLY A 48 -6.95 1.64 2.25
CA GLY A 48 -5.51 1.79 1.99
C GLY A 48 -4.87 0.66 1.17
N LYS A 49 -5.60 -0.42 0.79
CA LYS A 49 -5.08 -1.50 -0.08
C LYS A 49 -4.39 -0.97 -1.34
N LYS A 50 -5.03 -0.02 -2.04
CA LYS A 50 -4.47 0.60 -3.26
C LYS A 50 -3.20 1.40 -2.96
N LYS A 51 -3.15 2.11 -1.83
CA LYS A 51 -1.97 2.88 -1.40
C LYS A 51 -0.80 1.94 -1.09
N ALA A 52 -1.03 0.87 -0.33
CA ALA A 52 -0.03 -0.14 -0.02
C ALA A 52 0.54 -0.80 -1.29
N TYR A 53 -0.35 -1.11 -2.26
CA TYR A 53 0.08 -1.62 -3.56
C TYR A 53 0.99 -0.63 -4.31
N LEU A 54 0.61 0.64 -4.40
CA LEU A 54 1.43 1.67 -5.06
C LEU A 54 2.79 1.84 -4.35
N LEU A 55 2.81 1.85 -3.02
CA LEU A 55 4.04 1.96 -2.23
C LEU A 55 5.02 0.82 -2.52
N SER A 56 4.51 -0.41 -2.74
CA SER A 56 5.34 -1.56 -3.13
C SER A 56 5.99 -1.43 -4.51
N LYS A 57 5.48 -0.52 -5.35
CA LYS A 57 5.98 -0.24 -6.70
C LYS A 57 6.85 1.02 -6.77
N GLU A 58 6.89 1.81 -5.70
CA GLU A 58 7.78 2.97 -5.65
C GLU A 58 9.25 2.51 -5.69
N PRO A 59 10.11 3.18 -6.46
CA PRO A 59 11.54 2.89 -6.46
C PRO A 59 12.14 3.11 -5.08
N GLN A 60 13.24 2.43 -4.79
CA GLN A 60 14.01 2.65 -3.57
C GLN A 60 14.51 4.08 -3.50
N LYS A 61 14.50 4.66 -2.29
CA LYS A 61 14.99 6.02 -2.04
C LYS A 61 16.38 6.03 -1.40
N SER A 62 16.82 4.89 -0.87
CA SER A 62 18.06 4.72 -0.13
C SER A 62 19.07 3.81 -0.85
N CYS A 63 20.33 3.94 -0.46
CA CYS A 63 21.44 3.10 -0.92
C CYS A 63 22.12 2.46 0.29
N LEU A 64 22.69 1.26 0.10
CA LEU A 64 23.46 0.59 1.16
C LEU A 64 24.85 1.21 1.29
N VAL A 65 25.23 1.50 2.54
CA VAL A 65 26.57 1.95 2.89
C VAL A 65 27.26 0.86 3.71
N PRO A 66 28.44 0.37 3.30
CA PRO A 66 29.17 -0.63 4.07
C PRO A 66 29.79 -0.01 5.33
N VAL A 67 29.60 -0.65 6.48
CA VAL A 67 30.20 -0.26 7.76
C VAL A 67 31.15 -1.35 8.21
N LYS A 68 32.43 -1.23 7.83
CA LYS A 68 33.42 -2.31 8.04
C LYS A 68 33.81 -2.44 9.50
N GLU A 69 33.80 -1.33 10.22
CA GLU A 69 34.23 -1.20 11.61
C GLU A 69 33.33 -2.01 12.55
N GLU A 70 32.04 -2.11 12.23
CA GLU A 70 31.05 -2.88 12.99
C GLU A 70 30.88 -4.32 12.47
N SER A 71 31.50 -4.62 11.33
CA SER A 71 31.37 -5.91 10.68
C SER A 71 32.32 -6.95 11.29
N ARG A 72 31.77 -8.12 11.60
CA ARG A 72 32.57 -9.28 12.02
C ARG A 72 33.03 -10.08 10.81
N GLU A 73 34.34 -10.35 10.74
CA GLU A 73 34.96 -11.15 9.68
C GLU A 73 34.60 -10.69 8.26
N TRP A 74 34.72 -9.37 8.00
CA TRP A 74 34.31 -8.71 6.75
C TRP A 74 34.65 -9.48 5.46
N GLU A 75 35.88 -9.99 5.34
CA GLU A 75 36.35 -10.68 4.13
C GLU A 75 35.88 -12.15 4.02
N LYS A 76 35.32 -12.74 5.08
CA LYS A 76 34.99 -14.19 5.14
C LYS A 76 33.51 -14.47 5.34
N THR A 77 32.78 -13.55 5.98
CA THR A 77 31.37 -13.76 6.30
C THR A 77 30.53 -13.86 5.03
N LYS A 78 29.54 -14.76 5.06
CA LYS A 78 28.48 -14.85 4.04
C LYS A 78 27.15 -14.28 4.53
N ASN A 79 27.14 -13.77 5.76
CA ASN A 79 25.96 -13.22 6.40
C ASN A 79 25.98 -11.70 6.27
N VAL A 80 24.81 -11.12 6.00
CA VAL A 80 24.62 -9.68 5.86
C VAL A 80 23.63 -9.23 6.93
N PHE A 81 23.98 -8.17 7.63
CA PHE A 81 23.08 -7.44 8.51
C PHE A 81 22.79 -6.07 7.87
N ILE A 82 21.52 -5.71 7.78
CA ILE A 82 21.06 -4.44 7.20
C ILE A 82 20.29 -3.70 8.27
N GLU A 83 20.73 -2.49 8.60
CA GLU A 83 20.02 -1.59 9.50
C GLU A 83 19.21 -0.57 8.69
N GLY A 84 17.92 -0.43 9.02
CA GLY A 84 17.03 0.53 8.36
C GLY A 84 15.56 0.12 8.41
N GLU A 85 14.75 0.83 7.62
CA GLU A 85 13.34 0.51 7.41
C GLU A 85 13.22 -0.74 6.51
N ASN A 86 12.32 -1.66 6.88
CA ASN A 86 12.30 -3.00 6.30
C ASN A 86 11.82 -3.02 4.84
N LEU A 87 10.88 -2.15 4.45
CA LEU A 87 10.37 -2.08 3.09
C LEU A 87 11.44 -1.56 2.14
N GLU A 88 12.20 -0.53 2.53
CA GLU A 88 13.34 -0.05 1.73
C GLU A 88 14.47 -1.09 1.63
N ALA A 89 14.79 -1.78 2.72
CA ALA A 89 15.77 -2.87 2.68
C ALA A 89 15.34 -4.00 1.72
N LEU A 90 14.07 -4.38 1.74
CA LEU A 90 13.52 -5.40 0.85
C LEU A 90 13.52 -4.96 -0.62
N LYS A 91 13.24 -3.69 -0.92
CA LYS A 91 13.33 -3.14 -2.29
C LYS A 91 14.76 -3.24 -2.84
N ILE A 92 15.76 -2.90 -2.04
CA ILE A 92 17.17 -3.01 -2.46
C ILE A 92 17.55 -4.47 -2.71
N LEU A 93 17.14 -5.37 -1.81
CA LEU A 93 17.41 -6.81 -1.96
C LEU A 93 16.69 -7.41 -3.18
N GLN A 94 15.54 -6.85 -3.59
CA GLN A 94 14.75 -7.36 -4.71
C GLN A 94 15.56 -7.45 -6.01
N GLU A 95 16.41 -6.46 -6.31
CA GLU A 95 17.18 -6.42 -7.55
C GLU A 95 18.14 -7.62 -7.70
N ASN A 96 18.78 -8.03 -6.61
CA ASN A 96 19.86 -9.03 -6.65
C ASN A 96 19.48 -10.40 -6.08
N TYR A 97 18.47 -10.47 -5.22
CA TYR A 97 18.08 -11.67 -4.46
C TYR A 97 16.69 -12.22 -4.81
N CYS A 98 16.03 -11.67 -5.83
CA CYS A 98 14.76 -12.20 -6.32
C CYS A 98 14.88 -13.70 -6.64
N LYS A 99 13.96 -14.50 -6.08
CA LYS A 99 13.91 -15.97 -6.22
C LYS A 99 15.15 -16.74 -5.70
N LYS A 100 16.02 -16.11 -4.91
CA LYS A 100 17.20 -16.75 -4.30
C LYS A 100 17.03 -17.09 -2.81
N ILE A 101 15.94 -16.65 -2.19
CA ILE A 101 15.67 -16.86 -0.76
C ILE A 101 14.93 -18.18 -0.56
N GLY A 102 15.53 -19.10 0.21
CA GLY A 102 14.94 -20.42 0.50
C GLY A 102 13.94 -20.43 1.65
N MET A 103 14.12 -19.55 2.65
CA MET A 103 13.25 -19.47 3.82
C MET A 103 13.20 -18.02 4.33
N ILE A 104 12.02 -17.56 4.73
CA ILE A 104 11.80 -16.28 5.39
C ILE A 104 11.17 -16.56 6.75
N TYR A 105 11.77 -16.05 7.82
CA TYR A 105 11.21 -16.07 9.17
C TYR A 105 10.99 -14.63 9.61
N ILE A 106 9.76 -14.28 9.98
CA ILE A 106 9.39 -12.96 10.48
C ILE A 106 8.53 -13.13 11.72
N ASP A 107 8.76 -12.28 12.73
CA ASP A 107 7.92 -12.16 13.93
C ASP A 107 7.32 -10.75 13.95
N PRO A 108 6.33 -10.48 13.07
CA PRO A 108 5.71 -9.17 13.02
C PRO A 108 4.88 -8.93 14.27
N PRO A 109 4.65 -7.67 14.64
CA PRO A 109 3.82 -7.32 15.78
C PRO A 109 2.40 -7.88 15.67
N TYR A 110 1.97 -8.62 16.69
CA TYR A 110 0.60 -9.14 16.77
C TYR A 110 -0.33 -8.01 17.22
N ASN A 111 -1.26 -7.59 16.35
CA ASN A 111 -2.23 -6.52 16.59
C ASN A 111 -3.30 -6.89 17.65
N THR A 112 -2.87 -7.27 18.85
CA THR A 112 -3.67 -7.93 19.89
C THR A 112 -4.16 -6.96 20.97
N ASN A 113 -3.52 -5.80 21.15
CA ASN A 113 -3.81 -4.88 22.27
C ASN A 113 -3.72 -3.37 21.94
N ARG A 114 -4.12 -2.93 20.74
CA ARG A 114 -4.01 -1.50 20.32
C ARG A 114 -2.59 -0.89 20.41
N ASP A 115 -1.56 -1.70 20.62
CA ASP A 115 -0.16 -1.28 20.71
C ASP A 115 0.42 -0.81 19.37
N PHE A 116 -0.34 -0.89 18.27
CA PHE A 116 0.07 -0.48 16.93
C PHE A 116 -0.72 0.71 16.41
N VAL A 117 -0.07 1.88 16.45
CA VAL A 117 -0.47 3.05 15.66
C VAL A 117 0.35 3.04 14.38
N TYR A 118 -0.31 3.00 13.21
CA TYR A 118 0.35 3.20 11.92
C TYR A 118 0.94 4.62 11.89
N GLN A 119 2.25 4.77 12.10
CA GLN A 119 2.94 6.04 11.92
C GLN A 119 3.22 6.28 10.43
N ASP A 120 2.18 6.63 9.68
CA ASP A 120 2.30 7.06 8.28
C ASP A 120 2.85 8.50 8.15
N SER A 121 3.11 9.17 9.28
CA SER A 121 3.67 10.53 9.35
C SER A 121 5.21 10.49 9.42
N TYR A 122 5.87 10.06 8.33
CA TYR A 122 7.29 10.30 8.10
C TYR A 122 7.56 11.66 7.43
N ALA A 123 6.57 12.54 7.40
CA ALA A 123 6.77 13.94 7.04
C ALA A 123 7.59 14.64 8.15
N GLU A 124 8.87 14.84 7.87
CA GLU A 124 9.69 15.95 8.37
C GLU A 124 10.29 15.81 9.79
N LYS A 125 11.37 15.01 9.91
CA LYS A 125 12.41 15.20 10.95
C LYS A 125 13.83 15.39 10.39
N GLU A 126 13.94 15.88 9.16
CA GLU A 126 15.22 16.28 8.53
C GLU A 126 15.53 17.78 8.73
N ARG A 127 15.11 18.40 9.85
CA ARG A 127 15.35 19.84 10.12
C ARG A 127 16.18 20.16 11.36
N ASN A 128 16.67 19.17 12.10
CA ASN A 128 17.41 19.39 13.37
C ASN A 128 18.80 18.74 13.45
N ARG A 129 19.49 18.50 12.31
CA ARG A 129 20.88 18.02 12.29
C ARG A 129 21.90 19.01 11.70
N MET A 130 21.51 20.27 11.55
CA MET A 130 22.45 21.37 11.36
C MET A 130 22.29 22.35 12.51
N GLY A 131 23.04 22.11 13.57
CA GLY A 131 23.22 22.96 14.74
C GLY A 131 24.58 22.63 15.36
#